data_AF-A0A382JRP3-F1
#
_entry.id   AF-A0A382JRP3-F1
#
_cell.length_a   1.000
_cell.length_b   1.000
_cell.length_c   1.000
_cell.angle_alpha   90.00
_cell.angle_beta   90.00
_cell.angle_gamma   90.00
#
_symmetry.space_group_name_H-M   'P 1'
#
loop_
_entity.id
_entity.type
_entity.pdbx_description
1 polymer ?
#
loop_
_entity_poly.entity_id
_entity_poly.type
_entity_poly.pdbx_seq_one_letter_code
_entity_poly.pdbx_strand_id
1 'polypeptide(L)'
;VQSIVLGHGSGVVSPRLFFVFTICLFGFGAGQAPAGERPPNVVLVLTDDQGFGDVRSHGNNLIDTPVHDRIAAEGVRFDRFFVSPV
;
A
#
# COMPACT_ATOMS: atom_id res chain seq x y z
N VAL A 1 -2.49 43.01 42.10
CA VAL A 1 -3.59 42.01 42.06
C VAL A 1 -3.40 41.25 40.74
N GLN A 2 -2.90 40.02 40.61
CA GLN A 2 -2.66 38.82 41.44
C GLN A 2 -1.17 38.40 41.22
N SER A 3 -0.32 38.16 42.22
CA SER A 3 -0.24 37.02 43.16
C SER A 3 0.05 35.66 42.49
N ILE A 4 1.32 35.38 42.19
CA ILE A 4 1.85 34.01 42.15
C ILE A 4 2.90 33.90 43.26
N VAL A 5 2.49 33.23 44.34
CA VAL A 5 3.34 32.74 45.40
C VAL A 5 3.90 31.41 44.93
N LEU A 6 5.20 31.32 44.71
CA LEU A 6 5.93 30.05 44.64
C LEU A 6 7.15 30.16 45.54
N GLY A 7 7.20 29.24 46.50
CA GLY A 7 8.07 29.28 47.66
C GLY A 7 9.54 29.02 47.36
N HIS A 8 10.31 29.16 48.44
CA HIS A 8 11.73 28.87 48.57
C HIS A 8 12.15 27.58 47.85
N GLY A 9 13.06 27.74 46.89
CA GLY A 9 13.73 26.65 46.20
C GLY A 9 14.64 27.19 45.11
N SER A 10 15.88 27.50 45.45
CA SER A 10 16.93 27.94 44.53
C SER A 10 17.29 26.82 43.54
N GLY A 11 16.55 26.73 42.43
CA GLY A 11 16.83 25.85 41.31
C GLY A 11 16.99 26.67 40.03
N VAL A 12 18.15 27.32 39.87
CA VAL A 12 18.48 28.03 38.63
C VAL A 12 18.68 26.97 37.54
N VAL A 13 17.64 26.70 36.76
CA VAL A 13 17.69 25.76 35.65
C VAL A 13 18.68 26.31 34.62
N SER A 14 19.81 25.63 34.42
CA SER A 14 20.88 26.14 33.55
C SER A 14 20.36 26.40 32.13
N PRO A 15 20.78 27.49 31.45
CA PRO A 15 20.30 27.82 30.10
C PRO A 15 20.63 26.74 29.06
N ARG A 16 21.65 25.92 29.34
CA ARG A 16 22.00 24.73 28.54
C ARG A 16 20.93 23.65 28.61
N LEU A 17 20.28 23.45 29.76
CA LEU A 17 19.22 22.45 29.93
C LEU A 17 17.94 22.86 29.22
N PHE A 18 17.60 24.16 29.22
CA PHE A 18 16.48 24.71 28.46
C PHE A 18 16.69 24.61 26.95
N PHE A 19 17.94 24.79 26.50
CA PHE A 19 18.33 24.68 25.08
C PHE A 19 18.25 23.23 24.58
N VAL A 20 18.73 22.26 25.38
CA VAL A 20 18.60 20.82 25.05
C VAL A 20 17.14 20.38 25.04
N PHE A 21 16.32 20.86 25.98
CA PHE A 21 14.89 20.55 26.01
C PHE A 21 14.15 21.09 24.79
N THR A 22 14.51 22.31 24.34
CA THR A 22 13.97 22.92 23.12
C THR A 22 14.39 22.15 21.86
N ILE A 23 15.64 21.67 21.78
CA ILE A 23 16.11 20.83 20.66
C ILE A 23 15.39 19.47 20.65
N CYS A 24 15.17 18.84 21.80
CA CYS A 24 14.42 17.59 21.89
C CYS A 24 12.94 17.76 21.52
N LEU A 25 12.32 18.90 21.86
CA LEU A 25 10.94 19.20 21.49
C LEU A 25 10.76 19.50 19.99
N PHE A 26 11.74 20.16 19.35
CA PHE A 26 11.66 20.48 17.92
C PHE A 26 12.26 19.41 16.99
N GLY A 27 13.17 18.57 17.49
CA GLY A 27 13.85 17.53 16.70
C GLY A 27 13.04 16.26 16.45
N PHE A 28 11.96 16.02 17.22
CA PHE A 28 11.18 14.79 17.15
C PHE A 28 10.01 14.83 16.13
N GLY A 29 9.84 15.95 15.41
CA GLY A 29 8.69 16.16 14.51
C GLY A 29 8.87 15.73 13.05
N ALA A 30 10.06 15.31 12.62
CA ALA A 30 10.29 14.85 11.25
C ALA A 30 9.86 13.39 11.08
N GLY A 31 8.56 13.12 11.28
CA GLY A 31 7.96 11.87 10.86
C GLY A 31 8.14 11.71 9.35
N GLN A 32 8.94 10.73 8.93
CA GLN A 32 8.96 10.28 7.54
C GLN A 32 7.52 9.89 7.18
N ALA A 33 6.91 10.60 6.23
CA ALA A 33 5.65 10.14 5.66
C ALA A 33 5.88 8.70 5.18
N PRO A 34 5.01 7.74 5.53
CA PRO A 34 5.15 6.39 4.99
C PRO A 34 5.22 6.56 3.48
N ALA A 35 6.24 5.96 2.86
CA ALA A 35 6.29 5.86 1.41
C ALA A 35 5.02 5.10 1.01
N GLY A 36 3.99 5.84 0.60
CA GLY A 36 2.69 5.27 0.28
C GLY A 36 2.91 4.17 -0.74
N GLU A 37 2.30 3.01 -0.51
CA GLU A 37 2.38 1.90 -1.46
C GLU A 37 1.96 2.42 -2.83
N ARG A 38 2.85 2.26 -3.81
CA ARG A 38 2.53 2.65 -5.18
C ARG A 38 1.31 1.84 -5.61
N PRO A 39 0.34 2.45 -6.30
CA PRO A 39 -0.79 1.70 -6.82
C PRO A 39 -0.27 0.54 -7.70
N PRO A 40 -0.96 -0.61 -7.71
CA PRO A 40 -0.57 -1.73 -8.54
C PRO A 40 -0.63 -1.34 -10.03
N ASN A 41 0.25 -1.92 -10.84
CA ASN A 41 0.15 -1.79 -12.29
C ASN A 41 -0.96 -2.71 -12.80
N VAL A 42 -1.79 -2.22 -13.73
CA VAL A 42 -2.84 -3.00 -14.37
C VAL A 42 -2.42 -3.30 -15.82
N VAL A 43 -2.40 -4.58 -16.19
CA VAL A 43 -2.12 -5.04 -17.55
C VAL A 43 -3.36 -5.74 -18.08
N LEU A 44 -3.94 -5.20 -19.16
CA LEU A 44 -5.06 -5.83 -19.86
C LEU A 44 -4.55 -6.58 -21.08
N VAL A 45 -4.75 -7.89 -21.10
CA VAL A 45 -4.46 -8.74 -22.25
C VAL A 45 -5.80 -9.16 -22.86
N LEU A 46 -5.99 -8.87 -24.15
CA LEU A 46 -7.19 -9.21 -24.90
C LEU A 46 -6.77 -10.00 -26.15
N THR A 47 -7.49 -11.07 -26.41
CA THR A 47 -7.29 -11.96 -27.55
C THR A 47 -8.45 -11.79 -28.53
N ASP A 48 -8.14 -11.76 -29.82
CA ASP A 48 -9.12 -11.71 -30.89
C ASP A 48 -9.67 -13.12 -31.18
N ASP A 49 -10.97 -13.22 -31.47
CA ASP A 49 -11.69 -14.46 -31.84
C ASP A 49 -11.50 -15.70 -30.94
N GLN A 50 -10.97 -15.55 -29.72
CA GLN A 50 -10.76 -16.67 -28.82
C GLN A 50 -12.08 -17.15 -28.20
N GLY A 51 -12.46 -18.39 -28.50
CA GLY A 51 -13.61 -19.07 -27.91
C GLY A 51 -13.31 -19.65 -26.52
N PHE A 52 -14.38 -20.01 -25.80
CA PHE A 52 -14.27 -20.66 -24.48
C PHE A 52 -13.45 -21.95 -24.53
N GLY A 53 -13.61 -22.74 -25.61
CA GLY A 53 -12.91 -24.01 -25.79
C GLY A 53 -11.43 -23.89 -26.16
N ASP A 54 -10.90 -22.70 -26.43
CA ASP A 54 -9.54 -22.56 -26.99
C ASP A 54 -8.43 -22.56 -25.93
N VAL A 55 -8.78 -22.67 -24.64
CA VAL A 55 -7.81 -22.72 -23.53
C VAL A 55 -7.89 -24.08 -22.84
N ARG A 56 -6.73 -24.65 -22.52
CA ARG A 56 -6.64 -25.95 -21.83
C ARG A 56 -7.37 -25.95 -20.49
N SER A 57 -7.22 -24.89 -19.68
CA SER A 57 -7.94 -24.74 -18.41
C SER A 57 -9.47 -24.72 -18.51
N HIS A 58 -10.06 -24.57 -19.71
CA HIS A 58 -11.50 -24.77 -19.96
C HIS A 58 -11.87 -26.23 -20.31
N GLY A 59 -10.94 -27.17 -20.16
CA GLY A 59 -11.16 -28.61 -20.41
C GLY A 59 -10.75 -29.07 -21.82
N ASN A 60 -10.04 -28.25 -22.59
CA ASN A 60 -9.52 -28.65 -23.89
C ASN A 60 -8.23 -29.47 -23.72
N ASN A 61 -8.27 -30.76 -24.06
CA ASN A 61 -7.12 -31.67 -23.94
C ASN A 61 -6.23 -31.72 -25.20
N LEU A 62 -6.57 -30.97 -26.25
CA LEU A 62 -5.87 -30.97 -27.54
C LEU A 62 -4.93 -29.76 -27.70
N ILE A 63 -5.21 -28.65 -27.02
CA ILE A 63 -4.43 -27.41 -27.08
C ILE A 63 -3.66 -27.25 -25.78
N ASP A 64 -2.37 -26.93 -25.87
CA ASP A 64 -1.53 -26.64 -24.71
C ASP A 64 -1.37 -25.13 -24.53
N THR A 65 -1.81 -24.60 -23.38
CA THR A 65 -1.78 -23.16 -23.07
C THR A 65 -1.11 -22.88 -21.73
N PRO A 66 0.17 -23.28 -21.53
CA PRO A 66 0.79 -23.35 -20.21
C PRO A 66 0.88 -22.00 -19.48
N VAL A 67 1.02 -20.90 -20.24
CA VAL A 67 1.06 -19.54 -19.65
C VAL A 67 -0.32 -19.10 -19.17
N HIS A 68 -1.37 -19.35 -19.96
CA HIS A 68 -2.75 -19.06 -19.55
C HIS A 68 -3.17 -19.94 -18.37
N ASP A 69 -2.77 -21.21 -18.37
CA ASP A 69 -3.08 -22.14 -17.29
C ASP A 69 -2.42 -21.73 -15.97
N ARG A 70 -1.17 -21.24 -16.02
CA ARG A 70 -0.51 -20.65 -14.85
C ARG A 70 -1.25 -19.42 -14.34
N ILE A 71 -1.65 -18.50 -15.22
CA ILE A 71 -2.44 -17.31 -14.83
C ILE A 71 -3.77 -17.74 -14.19
N ALA A 72 -4.44 -18.76 -14.74
CA ALA A 72 -5.67 -19.29 -14.18
C ALA A 72 -5.48 -19.95 -12.81
N ALA A 73 -4.34 -20.61 -12.56
CA ALA A 73 -4.02 -21.26 -11.29
C ALA A 73 -3.57 -20.28 -10.20
N GLU A 74 -2.89 -19.20 -10.57
CA GLU A 74 -2.40 -18.15 -9.65
C GLU A 74 -3.45 -17.06 -9.39
N GLY A 75 -4.49 -17.00 -10.21
CA GLY A 75 -5.50 -15.95 -10.19
C GLY A 75 -6.93 -16.44 -9.94
N VAL A 76 -7.88 -15.64 -10.42
CA VAL A 76 -9.31 -15.96 -10.39
C VAL A 76 -9.80 -16.12 -11.82
N ARG A 77 -10.47 -17.24 -12.10
CA ARG A 77 -11.05 -17.55 -13.42
C ARG A 77 -12.57 -17.45 -13.36
N PHE A 78 -13.15 -16.85 -14.39
CA PHE A 78 -14.60 -16.73 -14.54
C PHE A 78 -15.11 -17.78 -15.54
N ASP A 79 -15.71 -18.87 -15.05
CA ASP A 79 -16.26 -19.94 -15.91
C ASP A 79 -17.51 -19.52 -16.71
N ARG A 80 -18.14 -18.41 -16.33
CA ARG A 80 -19.39 -17.89 -16.94
C ARG A 80 -19.27 -16.40 -17.22
N PHE A 81 -18.32 -16.03 -18.07
CA PHE A 81 -18.15 -14.68 -18.60
C PHE A 81 -18.80 -14.58 -19.98
N PHE A 82 -19.69 -13.60 -20.17
CA PHE A 82 -20.43 -13.41 -21.42
C PHE A 82 -20.08 -12.07 -22.04
N VAL A 83 -20.01 -12.04 -23.36
CA VAL A 83 -19.91 -10.79 -24.14
C VAL A 83 -21.31 -10.30 -24.48
N SER A 84 -21.51 -8.99 -24.53
CA SER A 84 -22.75 -8.43 -25.06
C SER A 84 -22.77 -8.65 -26.57
N PRO A 85 -23.85 -9.23 -27.14
CA PRO A 85 -24.03 -9.22 -28.59
C PRO A 85 -24.16 -7.78 -29.07
N VAL A 86 -23.60 -7.52 -30.27
CA VAL A 86 -23.77 -6.25 -31.01
C VAL A 86 -24.85 -6.38 -32.06
#